data_AF-A0A2G3K0D1-F1
#
_entry.id   AF-A0A2G3K0D1-F1
#
_cell.length_a   1.000
_cell.length_b   1.000
_cell.length_c   1.000
_cell.angle_alpha   90.00
_cell.angle_beta   90.00
_cell.angle_gamma   90.00
#
_symmetry.space_group_name_H-M   'P 1'
#
loop_
_entity.id
_entity.type
_entity.pdbx_description
1 polymer ?
#
loop_
_entity_poly.entity_id
_entity_poly.type
_entity_poly.pdbx_seq_one_letter_code
_entity_poly.pdbx_strand_id
1 'polypeptide(L)'
;MLPIKGYLRDSVSIHWLPASVELAYSVWSIELPLRHLSPSKKLSAFLRREIPSSDLVGEQEQVQNLIYILSYQGCLISEKIKQHYSLQEIKSLYVSFCNEFYGRYYAHPVWGDMRAETIPNSIILQWISRTYFLSRFAGVTASAASLNGPTVEVQTAFLKSAVEEYSHCEDYYLPPPALYPAEQGYTAGIAPSASFIAFDQQMLHIAQHDWLAHLFVALIQERTAHFKDGANHLYSRVEHQLDMPGLFDGWRTHISFDEDHAHADDLETLFEQKLPMPVEQLQKSFDEANLALELLSDGLDDVLNLGEMGINPRAVVDTPTLRPQHVRGIRCLTGVHEYTVNATSINALTIEIVELIANSRAGANFLDHAAAFLLNKIEPCLAQLVAACVKHCDQHAEIIYLGNVLAAVAKTNLRQTLAIIPMEKSGRIIQNFLSHHTKNPTQFAFTLLTIMRIIEAGLKISNQSSNISRIHSVTKMLETAVIKLGRNDAIIPRINEALFIITFLEFAYDKKALGSPAFKIAMRYTGYGTKQTSH
;
A
#
# COMPACT_ATOMS: atom_id res chain seq x y z
N MET A 1 32.30 -5.94 3.22
CA MET A 1 31.43 -5.78 4.41
C MET A 1 32.00 -6.64 5.53
N LEU A 2 32.06 -6.13 6.76
CA LEU A 2 32.44 -6.95 7.91
C LEU A 2 31.18 -7.70 8.39
N PRO A 3 31.24 -9.03 8.60
CA PRO A 3 30.10 -9.78 9.12
C PRO A 3 29.68 -9.22 10.49
N ILE A 4 28.36 -9.06 10.67
CA ILE A 4 27.78 -8.63 11.93
C ILE A 4 28.10 -9.70 12.98
N LYS A 5 28.85 -9.32 14.01
CA LYS A 5 29.02 -10.16 15.20
C LYS A 5 27.79 -10.00 16.08
N GLY A 6 27.16 -11.11 16.44
CA GLY A 6 25.80 -11.06 16.93
C GLY A 6 25.22 -12.38 17.41
N TYR A 7 24.09 -12.31 18.09
CA TYR A 7 23.27 -13.46 18.44
C TYR A 7 22.43 -13.90 17.24
N LEU A 8 22.13 -15.20 17.16
CA LEU A 8 21.18 -15.71 16.17
C LEU A 8 19.76 -15.18 16.47
N ARG A 9 19.09 -14.65 15.46
CA ARG A 9 17.72 -14.11 15.55
C ARG A 9 16.71 -15.15 16.05
N ASP A 10 15.69 -14.69 16.76
CA ASP A 10 14.55 -15.52 17.16
C ASP A 10 13.74 -16.02 15.96
N SER A 11 13.71 -15.24 14.88
CA SER A 11 13.02 -15.60 13.63
C SER A 11 13.71 -16.70 12.80
N VAL A 12 14.93 -17.11 13.17
CA VAL A 12 15.59 -18.27 12.53
C VAL A 12 15.01 -19.54 13.15
N SER A 13 14.30 -20.33 12.36
CA SER A 13 13.79 -21.63 12.81
C SER A 13 14.93 -22.64 12.85
N ILE A 14 14.95 -23.46 13.91
CA ILE A 14 16.00 -24.46 14.13
C ILE A 14 15.33 -25.79 14.41
N HIS A 15 15.49 -26.73 13.49
CA HIS A 15 14.93 -28.07 13.60
C HIS A 15 16.06 -29.08 13.78
N TRP A 16 16.09 -29.72 14.95
CA TRP A 16 17.05 -30.78 15.25
C TRP A 16 16.54 -32.09 14.66
N LEU A 17 17.23 -32.60 13.64
CA LEU A 17 16.94 -33.87 12.97
C LEU A 17 17.91 -34.97 13.47
N PRO A 18 17.62 -36.26 13.21
CA PRO A 18 18.46 -37.36 13.71
C PRO A 18 19.93 -37.31 13.26
N ALA A 19 20.21 -36.76 12.06
CA ALA A 19 21.55 -36.70 11.48
C ALA A 19 22.02 -35.28 11.13
N SER A 20 21.20 -34.26 11.39
CA SER A 20 21.42 -32.89 10.95
C SER A 20 20.68 -31.87 11.80
N VAL A 21 21.00 -30.60 11.60
CA VAL A 21 20.23 -29.46 12.10
C VAL A 21 19.84 -28.62 10.90
N GLU A 22 18.55 -28.47 10.69
CA GLU A 22 18.02 -27.55 9.70
C GLU A 22 17.88 -26.16 10.31
N LEU A 23 18.48 -25.16 9.66
CA LEU A 23 18.24 -23.76 9.93
C LEU A 23 17.40 -23.20 8.79
N ALA A 24 16.27 -22.56 9.11
CA ALA A 24 15.40 -21.94 8.12
C ALA A 24 15.14 -20.48 8.47
N TYR A 25 15.23 -19.60 7.47
CA TYR A 25 14.95 -18.18 7.62
C TYR A 25 14.44 -17.61 6.28
N SER A 26 13.34 -16.86 6.31
CA SER A 26 12.69 -16.36 5.10
C SER A 26 12.42 -17.51 4.11
N VAL A 27 12.93 -17.45 2.87
CA VAL A 27 12.72 -18.46 1.81
C VAL A 27 13.84 -19.49 1.68
N TRP A 28 14.84 -19.48 2.55
CA TRP A 28 15.93 -20.46 2.48
C TRP A 28 15.98 -21.33 3.72
N SER A 29 16.41 -22.58 3.50
CA SER A 29 16.83 -23.48 4.56
C SER A 29 18.20 -24.07 4.22
N ILE A 30 18.98 -24.31 5.27
CA ILE A 30 20.26 -25.02 5.18
C ILE A 30 20.22 -26.17 6.15
N GLU A 31 20.55 -27.35 5.65
CA GLU A 31 20.74 -28.53 6.47
C GLU A 31 22.22 -28.67 6.84
N LEU A 32 22.52 -28.64 8.14
CA LEU A 32 23.85 -28.80 8.69
C LEU A 32 24.01 -30.22 9.24
N PRO A 33 24.82 -31.10 8.62
CA PRO A 33 25.01 -32.45 9.13
C PRO A 33 25.62 -32.44 10.55
N LEU A 34 25.05 -33.21 11.48
CA LEU A 34 25.47 -33.25 12.89
C LEU A 34 26.93 -33.64 13.06
N ARG A 35 27.52 -34.38 12.11
CA ARG A 35 28.96 -34.68 12.08
C ARG A 35 29.85 -33.42 12.10
N HIS A 36 29.36 -32.29 11.57
CA HIS A 36 30.05 -31.00 11.59
C HIS A 36 29.79 -30.20 12.88
N LEU A 37 28.71 -30.53 13.61
CA LEU A 37 28.35 -29.95 14.91
C LEU A 37 29.01 -30.67 16.10
N SER A 38 29.28 -31.97 15.94
CA SER A 38 29.58 -32.91 17.03
C SER A 38 30.84 -32.62 17.87
N PRO A 39 31.87 -31.85 17.42
CA PRO A 39 32.96 -31.43 18.32
C PRO A 39 32.74 -30.07 19.02
N SER A 40 31.87 -29.20 18.49
CA SER A 40 31.82 -27.80 18.93
C SER A 40 30.67 -27.53 19.91
N LYS A 41 30.99 -27.55 21.21
CA LYS A 41 30.07 -27.06 22.26
C LYS A 41 29.62 -25.62 22.00
N LYS A 42 30.52 -24.80 21.43
CA LYS A 42 30.25 -23.40 21.12
C LYS A 42 29.24 -23.25 19.99
N LEU A 43 29.39 -23.97 18.88
CA LEU A 43 28.41 -23.90 17.79
C LEU A 43 27.02 -24.33 18.26
N SER A 44 26.94 -25.39 19.07
CA SER A 44 25.67 -25.81 19.68
C SER A 44 25.05 -24.73 20.57
N ALA A 45 25.85 -24.06 21.40
CA ALA A 45 25.40 -22.96 22.25
C ALA A 45 24.95 -21.74 21.42
N PHE A 46 25.66 -21.41 20.34
CA PHE A 46 25.30 -20.35 19.41
C PHE A 46 23.95 -20.64 18.71
N LEU A 47 23.75 -21.86 18.22
CA LEU A 47 22.47 -22.28 17.64
C LEU A 47 21.34 -22.26 18.67
N ARG A 48 21.64 -22.52 19.96
CA ARG A 48 20.68 -22.32 21.05
C ARG A 48 20.51 -20.86 21.49
N ARG A 49 21.17 -19.91 20.83
CA ARG A 49 21.16 -18.46 21.14
C ARG A 49 21.76 -18.10 22.50
N GLU A 50 22.55 -19.00 23.08
CA GLU A 50 23.15 -18.82 24.42
C GLU A 50 24.40 -17.93 24.37
N ILE A 51 25.10 -17.91 23.24
CA ILE A 51 26.31 -17.12 23.02
C ILE A 51 26.26 -16.39 21.66
N PRO A 52 26.95 -15.26 21.50
CA PRO A 52 27.05 -14.56 20.23
C PRO A 52 28.07 -15.21 19.28
N SER A 53 28.03 -14.82 18.00
CA SER A 53 28.96 -15.30 16.99
C SER A 53 30.40 -14.84 17.20
N SER A 54 30.64 -13.81 18.02
CA SER A 54 31.99 -13.40 18.43
C SER A 54 32.70 -14.45 19.29
N ASP A 55 31.95 -15.27 20.03
CA ASP A 55 32.52 -16.34 20.87
C ASP A 55 32.94 -17.57 20.05
N LEU A 56 32.51 -17.63 18.79
CA LEU A 56 32.90 -18.64 17.80
C LEU A 56 34.22 -18.32 17.10
N VAL A 57 34.87 -17.20 17.41
CA VAL A 57 36.19 -16.87 16.84
C VAL A 57 37.19 -17.97 17.20
N GLY A 58 37.82 -18.57 16.18
CA GLY A 58 38.76 -19.68 16.31
C GLY A 58 38.16 -21.08 16.14
N GLU A 59 36.85 -21.19 15.89
CA GLU A 59 36.23 -22.44 15.42
C GLU A 59 36.66 -22.78 13.99
N GLN A 60 36.38 -24.02 13.55
CA GLN A 60 36.72 -24.53 12.22
C GLN A 60 36.22 -23.62 11.09
N GLU A 61 36.90 -23.62 9.95
CA GLU A 61 36.58 -22.81 8.77
C GLU A 61 35.12 -22.95 8.35
N GLN A 62 34.54 -24.16 8.41
CA GLN A 62 33.14 -24.41 8.08
C GLN A 62 32.18 -23.65 9.01
N VAL A 63 32.53 -23.52 10.30
CA VAL A 63 31.75 -22.72 11.26
C VAL A 63 31.84 -21.25 10.92
N GLN A 64 33.03 -20.75 10.55
CA GLN A 64 33.20 -19.36 10.12
C GLN A 64 32.41 -19.08 8.83
N ASN A 65 32.42 -20.00 7.87
CA ASN A 65 31.65 -19.90 6.63
C ASN A 65 30.14 -19.91 6.91
N LEU A 66 29.67 -20.73 7.85
CA LEU A 66 28.29 -20.69 8.30
C LEU A 66 27.94 -19.34 8.91
N ILE A 67 28.76 -18.82 9.83
CA ILE A 67 28.52 -17.50 10.45
C ILE A 67 28.54 -16.38 9.40
N TYR A 68 29.43 -16.47 8.42
CA TYR A 68 29.47 -15.55 7.28
C TYR A 68 28.17 -15.59 6.50
N ILE A 69 27.69 -16.78 6.12
CA ILE A 69 26.41 -16.96 5.41
C ILE A 69 25.26 -16.41 6.27
N LEU A 70 25.17 -16.79 7.54
CA LEU A 70 24.12 -16.30 8.45
C LEU A 70 24.15 -14.77 8.60
N SER A 71 25.33 -14.16 8.66
CA SER A 71 25.45 -12.70 8.68
C SER A 71 24.95 -12.07 7.39
N TYR A 72 25.30 -12.62 6.23
CA TYR A 72 24.88 -12.09 4.92
C TYR A 72 23.38 -12.28 4.68
N GLN A 73 22.80 -13.34 5.25
CA GLN A 73 21.36 -13.60 5.20
C GLN A 73 20.58 -12.84 6.27
N GLY A 74 21.25 -12.02 7.09
CA GLY A 74 20.58 -11.21 8.11
C GLY A 74 20.07 -11.98 9.32
N CYS A 75 20.61 -13.17 9.57
CA CYS A 75 20.21 -14.02 10.69
C CYS A 75 20.81 -13.60 12.04
N LEU A 76 21.69 -12.60 12.07
CA LEU A 76 22.39 -12.17 13.28
C LEU A 76 21.90 -10.80 13.75
N ILE A 77 21.74 -10.63 15.06
CA ILE A 77 21.47 -9.35 15.73
C ILE A 77 22.74 -8.90 16.44
N SER A 78 23.16 -7.65 16.20
CA SER A 78 24.32 -7.03 16.87
C SER A 78 24.25 -7.19 18.38
N GLU A 79 25.36 -7.56 19.01
CA GLU A 79 25.50 -7.68 20.47
C GLU A 79 25.24 -6.37 21.23
N LYS A 80 25.42 -5.23 20.56
CA LYS A 80 25.23 -3.91 21.14
C LYS A 80 24.30 -3.10 20.26
N ILE A 81 23.19 -2.64 20.84
CA ILE A 81 22.35 -1.60 20.25
C ILE A 81 23.11 -0.28 20.38
N LYS A 82 23.34 0.39 19.25
CA LYS A 82 23.96 1.71 19.25
C LYS A 82 22.88 2.78 19.35
N GLN A 83 23.20 3.90 19.98
CA GLN A 83 22.31 5.06 19.98
C GLN A 83 22.27 5.73 18.60
N HIS A 84 23.36 5.62 17.84
CA HIS A 84 23.50 6.15 16.50
C HIS A 84 24.16 5.13 15.58
N TYR A 85 23.71 5.10 14.33
CA TYR A 85 24.28 4.30 13.26
C TYR A 85 24.79 5.21 12.15
N SER A 86 25.92 4.87 11.54
CA SER A 86 26.32 5.47 10.26
C SER A 86 25.51 4.86 9.12
N LEU A 87 25.36 5.58 8.01
CA LEU A 87 24.68 5.05 6.82
C LEU A 87 25.34 3.77 6.27
N GLN A 88 26.66 3.63 6.37
CA GLN A 88 27.37 2.40 5.99
C GLN A 88 26.96 1.19 6.84
N GLU A 89 26.69 1.39 8.13
CA GLU A 89 26.18 0.33 9.00
C GLU A 89 24.72 0.03 8.70
N ILE A 90 23.92 1.06 8.40
CA ILE A 90 22.52 0.93 7.99
C ILE A 90 22.42 0.10 6.71
N LYS A 91 23.31 0.27 5.74
CA LYS A 91 23.38 -0.53 4.51
C LYS A 91 23.40 -2.04 4.80
N SER A 92 24.10 -2.47 5.84
CA SER A 92 24.16 -3.90 6.22
C SER A 92 22.83 -4.40 6.80
N LEU A 93 22.12 -3.56 7.57
CA LEU A 93 20.78 -3.86 8.07
C LEU A 93 19.76 -3.89 6.93
N TYR A 94 19.87 -2.96 5.98
CA TYR A 94 19.03 -2.86 4.80
C TYR A 94 19.09 -4.13 3.93
N VAL A 95 20.27 -4.73 3.73
CA VAL A 95 20.38 -6.01 3.00
C VAL A 95 19.54 -7.12 3.66
N SER A 96 19.58 -7.21 4.99
CA SER A 96 18.80 -8.19 5.75
C SER A 96 17.29 -7.97 5.57
N PHE A 97 16.88 -6.70 5.62
CA PHE A 97 15.50 -6.26 5.39
C PHE A 97 15.02 -6.60 3.96
N CYS A 98 15.86 -6.40 2.94
CA CYS A 98 15.56 -6.77 1.56
C CYS A 98 15.32 -8.27 1.40
N ASN A 99 16.19 -9.11 1.96
CA ASN A 99 16.08 -10.57 1.81
C ASN A 99 14.81 -11.11 2.45
N GLU A 100 14.39 -10.54 3.58
CA GLU A 100 13.11 -10.88 4.21
C GLU A 100 11.92 -10.46 3.35
N PHE A 101 11.96 -9.24 2.79
CA PHE A 101 10.91 -8.78 1.89
C PHE A 101 10.82 -9.62 0.62
N TYR A 102 11.92 -9.80 -0.12
CA TYR A 102 11.93 -10.58 -1.37
C TYR A 102 11.44 -12.00 -1.15
N GLY A 103 11.83 -12.61 -0.03
CA GLY A 103 11.34 -13.94 0.32
C GLY A 103 9.82 -13.97 0.46
N ARG A 104 9.24 -13.06 1.24
CA ARG A 104 7.77 -12.96 1.41
C ARG A 104 7.07 -12.62 0.09
N TYR A 105 7.58 -11.63 -0.64
CA TYR A 105 6.97 -11.11 -1.86
C TYR A 105 6.94 -12.16 -2.97
N TYR A 106 8.06 -12.85 -3.24
CA TYR A 106 8.13 -13.85 -4.32
C TYR A 106 7.59 -15.23 -3.93
N ALA A 107 7.36 -15.47 -2.63
CA ALA A 107 6.59 -16.62 -2.15
C ALA A 107 5.07 -16.44 -2.29
N HIS A 108 4.59 -15.24 -2.63
CA HIS A 108 3.16 -14.97 -2.79
C HIS A 108 2.51 -15.90 -3.84
N PRO A 109 1.29 -16.44 -3.61
CA PRO A 109 0.65 -17.41 -4.49
C PRO A 109 0.49 -16.96 -5.94
N VAL A 110 0.24 -15.66 -6.16
CA VAL A 110 0.16 -15.08 -7.51
C VAL A 110 1.39 -15.40 -8.37
N TRP A 111 2.58 -15.50 -7.78
CA TRP A 111 3.79 -15.86 -8.54
C TRP A 111 3.81 -17.35 -8.89
N GLY A 112 3.16 -18.19 -8.08
CA GLY A 112 2.86 -19.58 -8.42
C GLY A 112 2.00 -19.66 -9.67
N ASP A 113 0.91 -18.90 -9.71
CA ASP A 113 0.02 -18.82 -10.88
C ASP A 113 0.77 -18.27 -12.09
N MET A 114 1.50 -17.16 -11.92
CA MET A 114 2.32 -16.57 -12.97
C MET A 114 3.38 -17.53 -13.50
N ARG A 115 3.80 -18.54 -12.73
CA ARG A 115 4.75 -19.58 -13.14
C ARG A 115 4.09 -20.81 -13.76
N ALA A 116 2.77 -20.97 -13.65
CA ALA A 116 2.04 -22.08 -14.24
C ALA A 116 2.10 -22.07 -15.78
N GLU A 117 1.68 -23.17 -16.40
CA GLU A 117 1.59 -23.27 -17.87
C GLU A 117 0.51 -22.36 -18.45
N THR A 118 -0.59 -22.19 -17.72
CA THR A 118 -1.72 -21.34 -18.11
C THR A 118 -2.13 -20.44 -16.95
N ILE A 119 -2.25 -19.14 -17.20
CA ILE A 119 -2.62 -18.13 -16.22
C ILE A 119 -3.97 -17.54 -16.62
N PRO A 120 -4.95 -17.38 -15.72
CA PRO A 120 -6.18 -16.65 -16.04
C PRO A 120 -5.88 -15.25 -16.61
N ASN A 121 -6.46 -14.90 -17.77
CA ASN A 121 -6.24 -13.59 -18.40
C ASN A 121 -6.59 -12.42 -17.46
N SER A 122 -7.62 -12.58 -16.63
CA SER A 122 -8.00 -11.59 -15.61
C SER A 122 -6.88 -11.32 -14.60
N ILE A 123 -6.14 -12.34 -14.16
CA ILE A 123 -4.95 -12.17 -13.28
C ILE A 123 -3.85 -11.39 -14.02
N ILE A 124 -3.59 -11.74 -15.29
CA ILE A 124 -2.60 -11.04 -16.12
C ILE A 124 -2.96 -9.55 -16.26
N LEU A 125 -4.21 -9.24 -16.60
CA LEU A 125 -4.68 -7.87 -16.79
C LEU A 125 -4.59 -7.06 -15.49
N GLN A 126 -4.95 -7.65 -14.35
CA GLN A 126 -4.80 -6.99 -13.04
C GLN A 126 -3.34 -6.71 -12.70
N TRP A 127 -2.45 -7.66 -12.99
CA TRP A 127 -1.01 -7.47 -12.78
C TRP A 127 -0.43 -6.38 -13.68
N ILE A 128 -0.77 -6.37 -14.97
CA ILE A 128 -0.34 -5.32 -15.92
C ILE A 128 -0.84 -3.95 -15.46
N SER A 129 -2.12 -3.85 -15.09
CA SER A 129 -2.70 -2.61 -14.55
C SER A 129 -1.98 -2.15 -13.28
N ARG A 130 -1.67 -3.08 -12.36
CA ARG A 130 -0.94 -2.77 -11.13
C ARG A 130 0.43 -2.17 -11.45
N THR A 131 1.20 -2.79 -12.35
CA THR A 131 2.55 -2.31 -12.68
C THR A 131 2.52 -0.92 -13.32
N TYR A 132 1.55 -0.64 -14.19
CA TYR A 132 1.34 0.71 -14.74
C TYR A 132 1.16 1.76 -13.63
N PHE A 133 0.30 1.49 -12.64
CA PHE A 133 0.07 2.44 -11.54
C PHE A 133 1.27 2.58 -10.61
N LEU A 134 1.99 1.50 -10.32
CA LEU A 134 3.21 1.56 -9.53
C LEU A 134 4.26 2.49 -10.18
N SER A 135 4.41 2.44 -11.50
CA SER A 135 5.33 3.31 -12.22
C SER A 135 4.82 4.76 -12.29
N ARG A 136 3.50 4.97 -12.43
CA ARG A 136 2.91 6.31 -12.61
C ARG A 136 3.27 7.29 -11.50
N PHE A 137 3.47 6.80 -10.28
CA PHE A 137 3.73 7.65 -9.13
C PHE A 137 5.21 7.80 -8.78
N ALA A 138 6.11 7.02 -9.41
CA ALA A 138 7.54 6.99 -9.10
C ALA A 138 8.22 8.35 -9.27
N GLY A 139 8.02 9.02 -10.41
CA GLY A 139 8.56 10.37 -10.65
C GLY A 139 8.03 11.43 -9.68
N VAL A 140 6.78 11.30 -9.22
CA VAL A 140 6.17 12.21 -8.25
C VAL A 140 6.80 12.06 -6.87
N THR A 141 7.03 10.82 -6.42
CA THR A 141 7.62 10.56 -5.10
C THR A 141 9.12 10.85 -5.10
N ALA A 142 9.83 10.54 -6.17
CA ALA A 142 11.21 10.97 -6.38
C ALA A 142 11.33 12.51 -6.35
N SER A 143 10.41 13.24 -7.01
CA SER A 143 10.37 14.70 -6.94
C SER A 143 10.12 15.23 -5.51
N ALA A 144 9.25 14.58 -4.76
CA ALA A 144 9.03 14.95 -3.36
C ALA A 144 10.28 14.68 -2.51
N ALA A 145 10.95 13.55 -2.71
CA ALA A 145 12.18 13.20 -2.01
C ALA A 145 13.34 14.16 -2.36
N SER A 146 13.41 14.62 -3.62
CA SER A 146 14.42 15.59 -4.06
C SER A 146 14.28 16.95 -3.39
N LEU A 147 13.05 17.35 -3.01
CA LEU A 147 12.78 18.59 -2.27
C LEU A 147 12.99 18.46 -0.76
N ASN A 148 12.83 17.24 -0.20
CA ASN A 148 12.85 17.00 1.25
C ASN A 148 14.10 16.25 1.73
N GLY A 149 15.03 15.91 0.83
CA GLY A 149 16.29 15.25 1.16
C GLY A 149 17.14 16.09 2.12
N PRO A 150 17.86 15.47 3.08
CA PRO A 150 18.61 16.19 4.12
C PRO A 150 19.93 16.80 3.63
N THR A 151 20.44 16.33 2.49
CA THR A 151 21.73 16.74 1.91
C THR A 151 21.58 16.97 0.41
N VAL A 152 22.45 17.79 -0.18
CA VAL A 152 22.43 18.09 -1.62
C VAL A 152 22.62 16.82 -2.44
N GLU A 153 23.41 15.87 -1.95
CA GLU A 153 23.66 14.58 -2.59
C GLU A 153 22.36 13.76 -2.68
N VAL A 154 21.60 13.65 -1.58
CA VAL A 154 20.29 12.96 -1.58
C VAL A 154 19.31 13.69 -2.50
N GLN A 155 19.26 15.02 -2.42
CA GLN A 155 18.38 15.82 -3.27
C GLN A 155 18.69 15.64 -4.76
N THR A 156 19.98 15.61 -5.12
CA THR A 156 20.45 15.45 -6.50
C THR A 156 20.15 14.05 -7.03
N ALA A 157 20.40 13.00 -6.24
CA ALA A 157 20.09 11.63 -6.64
C ALA A 157 18.60 11.45 -6.94
N PHE A 158 17.73 11.91 -6.04
CA PHE A 158 16.28 11.81 -6.28
C PHE A 158 15.77 12.78 -7.35
N LEU A 159 16.47 13.91 -7.61
CA LEU A 159 16.15 14.78 -8.74
C LEU A 159 16.44 14.08 -10.07
N LYS A 160 17.57 13.36 -10.17
CA LYS A 160 17.88 12.53 -11.33
C LYS A 160 16.79 11.47 -11.54
N SER A 161 16.49 10.66 -10.51
CA SER A 161 15.40 9.68 -10.58
C SER A 161 14.07 10.31 -10.95
N ALA A 162 13.74 11.50 -10.43
CA ALA A 162 12.49 12.17 -10.77
C ALA A 162 12.37 12.52 -12.26
N VAL A 163 13.46 12.94 -12.90
CA VAL A 163 13.49 13.28 -14.32
C VAL A 163 13.35 12.04 -15.19
N GLU A 164 14.01 10.95 -14.80
CA GLU A 164 13.98 9.67 -15.51
C GLU A 164 12.59 9.02 -15.37
N GLU A 165 12.11 8.85 -14.15
CA GLU A 165 10.85 8.14 -13.85
C GLU A 165 9.57 8.83 -14.34
N TYR A 166 9.60 10.13 -14.68
CA TYR A 166 8.38 10.90 -14.96
C TYR A 166 7.57 10.36 -16.15
N SER A 167 8.25 9.85 -17.18
CA SER A 167 7.59 9.32 -18.38
C SER A 167 7.50 7.79 -18.41
N HIS A 168 8.13 7.08 -17.47
CA HIS A 168 8.26 5.62 -17.50
C HIS A 168 6.92 4.90 -17.65
N CYS A 169 5.89 5.36 -16.94
CA CYS A 169 4.57 4.72 -17.01
C CYS A 169 3.93 4.81 -18.40
N GLU A 170 4.18 5.88 -19.15
CA GLU A 170 3.64 6.11 -20.49
C GLU A 170 4.53 5.48 -21.56
N ASP A 171 5.85 5.61 -21.42
CA ASP A 171 6.83 5.14 -22.42
C ASP A 171 7.02 3.61 -22.39
N TYR A 172 6.95 3.00 -21.20
CA TYR A 172 7.29 1.59 -21.02
C TYR A 172 6.11 0.75 -20.55
N TYR A 173 5.29 1.25 -19.62
CA TYR A 173 4.28 0.44 -18.93
C TYR A 173 2.85 0.63 -19.42
N LEU A 174 2.60 1.56 -20.35
CA LEU A 174 1.26 1.84 -20.86
C LEU A 174 0.75 0.62 -21.65
N PRO A 175 -0.31 -0.05 -21.19
CA PRO A 175 -0.76 -1.23 -21.91
C PRO A 175 -1.44 -0.84 -23.22
N PRO A 176 -1.22 -1.58 -24.33
CA PRO A 176 -1.80 -1.25 -25.61
C PRO A 176 -3.34 -1.39 -25.59
N PRO A 177 -4.10 -0.56 -26.33
CA PRO A 177 -5.56 -0.65 -26.38
C PRO A 177 -6.11 -2.02 -26.79
N ALA A 178 -5.35 -2.79 -27.58
CA ALA A 178 -5.70 -4.15 -27.98
C ALA A 178 -5.83 -5.13 -26.79
N LEU A 179 -5.16 -4.84 -25.67
CA LEU A 179 -5.27 -5.59 -24.42
C LEU A 179 -6.64 -5.36 -23.74
N TYR A 180 -7.32 -4.27 -24.10
CA TYR A 180 -8.61 -3.85 -23.55
C TYR A 180 -9.64 -3.59 -24.67
N PRO A 181 -10.10 -4.63 -25.41
CA PRO A 181 -11.03 -4.44 -26.53
C PRO A 181 -12.39 -3.89 -26.07
N ALA A 182 -12.89 -2.84 -26.72
CA ALA A 182 -14.20 -2.25 -26.40
C ALA A 182 -15.36 -3.25 -26.45
N GLU A 183 -15.24 -4.30 -27.27
CA GLU A 183 -16.20 -5.39 -27.42
C GLU A 183 -16.37 -6.22 -26.14
N GLN A 184 -15.35 -6.25 -25.27
CA GLN A 184 -15.39 -6.88 -23.95
C GLN A 184 -15.83 -5.89 -22.85
N GLY A 185 -16.28 -4.69 -23.23
CA GLY A 185 -16.75 -3.65 -22.31
C GLY A 185 -15.65 -2.78 -21.72
N TYR A 186 -14.44 -2.82 -22.28
CA TYR A 186 -13.34 -1.98 -21.80
C TYR A 186 -13.38 -0.59 -22.42
N THR A 187 -13.38 0.46 -21.60
CA THR A 187 -13.08 1.84 -22.04
C THR A 187 -11.68 2.20 -21.59
N ALA A 188 -10.99 3.01 -22.41
CA ALA A 188 -9.54 3.27 -22.37
C ALA A 188 -8.97 3.92 -21.10
N GLY A 189 -9.75 4.05 -20.02
CA GLY A 189 -9.23 4.51 -18.73
C GLY A 189 -9.17 3.35 -17.76
N ILE A 190 -7.97 2.99 -17.30
CA ILE A 190 -7.79 2.07 -16.19
C ILE A 190 -7.97 2.88 -14.89
N ALA A 191 -8.75 2.39 -13.92
CA ALA A 191 -8.84 3.02 -12.60
C ALA A 191 -8.08 2.20 -11.54
N PRO A 192 -7.32 2.83 -10.63
CA PRO A 192 -6.50 2.14 -9.64
C PRO A 192 -7.37 1.46 -8.58
N SER A 193 -6.88 0.35 -8.02
CA SER A 193 -7.49 -0.30 -6.85
C SER A 193 -7.17 0.48 -5.57
N ALA A 194 -7.82 0.11 -4.46
CA ALA A 194 -7.54 0.71 -3.16
C ALA A 194 -6.11 0.43 -2.68
N SER A 195 -5.59 -0.78 -2.93
CA SER A 195 -4.21 -1.13 -2.54
C SER A 195 -3.16 -0.30 -3.28
N PHE A 196 -3.39 0.01 -4.57
CA PHE A 196 -2.47 0.85 -5.36
C PHE A 196 -2.44 2.28 -4.81
N ILE A 197 -3.61 2.86 -4.56
CA ILE A 197 -3.71 4.21 -3.97
C ILE A 197 -3.08 4.24 -2.58
N ALA A 198 -3.26 3.21 -1.75
CA ALA A 198 -2.65 3.14 -0.43
C ALA A 198 -1.11 3.10 -0.53
N PHE A 199 -0.56 2.31 -1.46
CA PHE A 199 0.87 2.27 -1.73
C PHE A 199 1.39 3.64 -2.19
N ASP A 200 0.78 4.25 -3.21
CA ASP A 200 1.21 5.56 -3.75
C ASP A 200 1.22 6.65 -2.67
N GLN A 201 0.19 6.66 -1.82
CA GLN A 201 0.07 7.62 -0.72
C GLN A 201 1.08 7.38 0.39
N GLN A 202 1.41 6.11 0.69
CA GLN A 202 2.50 5.79 1.61
C GLN A 202 3.86 6.19 1.02
N MET A 203 4.10 5.92 -0.27
CA MET A 203 5.33 6.34 -0.95
C MET A 203 5.49 7.87 -0.96
N LEU A 204 4.39 8.61 -1.18
CA LEU A 204 4.41 10.07 -1.05
C LEU A 204 4.72 10.54 0.37
N HIS A 205 4.09 9.90 1.36
CA HIS A 205 4.27 10.24 2.76
C HIS A 205 5.75 10.09 3.15
N ILE A 206 6.37 8.96 2.85
CA ILE A 206 7.78 8.73 3.18
C ILE A 206 8.70 9.64 2.36
N ALA A 207 8.39 9.91 1.09
CA ALA A 207 9.17 10.88 0.30
C ALA A 207 9.18 12.28 0.91
N GLN A 208 8.08 12.69 1.55
CA GLN A 208 7.93 14.02 2.15
C GLN A 208 8.49 14.12 3.58
N HIS A 209 8.59 13.00 4.31
CA HIS A 209 8.83 13.02 5.75
C HIS A 209 9.94 12.09 6.24
N ASP A 210 10.37 11.13 5.42
CA ASP A 210 11.35 10.11 5.76
C ASP A 210 12.12 9.64 4.51
N TRP A 211 13.08 10.47 4.10
CA TRP A 211 13.93 10.21 2.92
C TRP A 211 14.63 8.85 2.96
N LEU A 212 14.97 8.35 4.16
CA LEU A 212 15.68 7.08 4.33
C LEU A 212 14.73 5.90 4.11
N ALA A 213 13.49 5.98 4.61
CA ALA A 213 12.46 5.00 4.26
C ALA A 213 12.18 4.98 2.75
N HIS A 214 12.10 6.16 2.11
CA HIS A 214 11.94 6.25 0.66
C HIS A 214 13.13 5.61 -0.08
N LEU A 215 14.37 5.88 0.36
CA LEU A 215 15.58 5.26 -0.19
C LEU A 215 15.53 3.72 -0.09
N PHE A 216 15.09 3.18 1.05
CA PHE A 216 14.96 1.73 1.21
C PHE A 216 13.99 1.12 0.20
N VAL A 217 12.82 1.72 0.01
CA VAL A 217 11.82 1.18 -0.93
C VAL A 217 12.28 1.34 -2.38
N ALA A 218 12.80 2.52 -2.75
CA ALA A 218 13.32 2.78 -4.08
C ALA A 218 14.42 1.78 -4.46
N LEU A 219 15.44 1.59 -3.60
CA LEU A 219 16.50 0.62 -3.87
C LEU A 219 16.01 -0.82 -3.98
N ILE A 220 14.96 -1.21 -3.25
CA ILE A 220 14.35 -2.54 -3.40
C ILE A 220 13.73 -2.66 -4.79
N GLN A 221 13.02 -1.63 -5.26
CA GLN A 221 12.39 -1.65 -6.57
C GLN A 221 13.44 -1.68 -7.69
N GLU A 222 14.46 -0.81 -7.65
CA GLU A 222 15.54 -0.76 -8.64
C GLU A 222 16.30 -2.08 -8.75
N ARG A 223 16.58 -2.73 -7.62
CA ARG A 223 17.31 -4.02 -7.61
C ARG A 223 16.53 -5.17 -8.24
N THR A 224 15.26 -5.00 -8.55
CA THR A 224 14.51 -6.03 -9.29
C THR A 224 14.99 -6.21 -10.73
N ALA A 225 15.71 -5.22 -11.29
CA ALA A 225 16.35 -5.33 -12.60
C ALA A 225 17.35 -6.50 -12.68
N HIS A 226 17.98 -6.90 -11.57
CA HIS A 226 18.85 -8.09 -11.51
C HIS A 226 18.13 -9.41 -11.83
N PHE A 227 16.79 -9.43 -11.82
CA PHE A 227 15.99 -10.61 -12.20
C PHE A 227 15.58 -10.60 -13.68
N LYS A 228 16.23 -9.78 -14.52
CA LYS A 228 15.96 -9.60 -15.96
C LYS A 228 15.68 -10.89 -16.72
N ASP A 229 16.52 -11.91 -16.58
CA ASP A 229 16.35 -13.17 -17.31
C ASP A 229 15.04 -13.87 -16.93
N GLY A 230 14.75 -13.94 -15.63
CA GLY A 230 13.49 -14.51 -15.12
C GLY A 230 12.27 -13.71 -15.57
N ALA A 231 12.37 -12.37 -15.57
CA ALA A 231 11.31 -11.49 -16.05
C ALA A 231 11.06 -11.68 -17.56
N ASN A 232 12.11 -11.72 -18.38
CA ASN A 232 12.01 -11.93 -19.83
C ASN A 232 11.34 -13.26 -20.17
N HIS A 233 11.68 -14.33 -19.45
CA HIS A 233 11.00 -15.63 -19.60
C HIS A 233 9.51 -15.55 -19.28
N LEU A 234 9.13 -14.88 -18.19
CA LEU A 234 7.73 -14.66 -17.85
C LEU A 234 7.01 -13.86 -18.95
N TYR A 235 7.60 -12.77 -19.42
CA TYR A 235 7.01 -11.89 -20.44
C TYR A 235 6.76 -12.63 -21.75
N SER A 236 7.74 -13.38 -22.25
CA SER A 236 7.59 -14.17 -23.48
C SER A 236 6.50 -15.24 -23.37
N ARG A 237 6.34 -15.85 -22.19
CA ARG A 237 5.24 -16.79 -21.96
C ARG A 237 3.88 -16.09 -22.00
N VAL A 238 3.75 -14.96 -21.31
CA VAL A 238 2.48 -14.20 -21.28
C VAL A 238 2.12 -13.70 -22.68
N GLU A 239 3.08 -13.22 -23.47
CA GLU A 239 2.88 -12.84 -24.87
C GLU A 239 2.38 -14.01 -25.72
N HIS A 240 2.97 -15.20 -25.55
CA HIS A 240 2.56 -16.39 -26.26
C HIS A 240 1.13 -16.81 -25.88
N GLN A 241 0.78 -16.76 -24.60
CA GLN A 241 -0.56 -17.11 -24.13
C GLN A 241 -1.63 -16.14 -24.63
N LEU A 242 -1.33 -14.85 -24.66
CA LEU A 242 -2.26 -13.82 -25.11
C LEU A 242 -2.31 -13.66 -26.64
N ASP A 243 -1.41 -14.33 -27.38
CA ASP A 243 -1.19 -14.10 -28.81
C ASP A 243 -0.90 -12.62 -29.14
N MET A 244 -0.07 -12.00 -28.31
CA MET A 244 0.30 -10.59 -28.40
C MET A 244 1.82 -10.41 -28.42
N PRO A 245 2.52 -10.75 -29.51
CA PRO A 245 3.96 -10.57 -29.61
C PRO A 245 4.34 -9.08 -29.44
N GLY A 246 5.36 -8.82 -28.62
CA GLY A 246 5.86 -7.47 -28.35
C GLY A 246 5.09 -6.69 -27.28
N LEU A 247 4.13 -7.31 -26.58
CA LEU A 247 3.38 -6.66 -25.49
C LEU A 247 4.29 -6.06 -24.41
N PHE A 248 5.42 -6.70 -24.11
CA PHE A 248 6.35 -6.29 -23.06
C PHE A 248 7.64 -5.65 -23.59
N ASP A 249 7.72 -5.24 -24.86
CA ASP A 249 8.96 -4.64 -25.41
C ASP A 249 9.38 -3.36 -24.66
N GLY A 250 8.41 -2.53 -24.26
CA GLY A 250 8.66 -1.39 -23.38
C GLY A 250 9.24 -1.80 -22.01
N TRP A 251 8.70 -2.85 -21.40
CA TRP A 251 9.15 -3.35 -20.09
C TRP A 251 10.56 -3.94 -20.17
N ARG A 252 10.88 -4.66 -21.25
CA ARG A 252 12.23 -5.18 -21.52
C ARG A 252 13.24 -4.06 -21.73
N THR A 253 12.81 -3.00 -22.41
CA THR A 253 13.62 -1.79 -22.63
C THR A 253 13.92 -1.12 -21.30
N HIS A 254 12.92 -0.92 -20.43
CA HIS A 254 13.11 -0.35 -19.10
C HIS A 254 14.08 -1.17 -18.24
N ILE A 255 13.88 -2.48 -18.11
CA ILE A 255 14.78 -3.33 -17.29
C ILE A 255 16.21 -3.28 -17.82
N SER A 256 16.40 -3.21 -19.14
CA SER A 256 17.73 -3.07 -19.73
C SER A 256 18.32 -1.69 -19.46
N PHE A 257 17.49 -0.64 -19.51
CA PHE A 257 17.90 0.72 -19.17
C PHE A 257 18.39 0.81 -17.72
N ASP A 258 17.64 0.26 -16.75
CA ASP A 258 18.03 0.27 -15.33
C ASP A 258 19.35 -0.48 -15.06
N GLU A 259 19.55 -1.61 -15.76
CA GLU A 259 20.79 -2.39 -15.67
C GLU A 259 21.98 -1.61 -16.26
N ASP A 260 21.80 -0.99 -17.42
CA ASP A 260 22.86 -0.23 -18.11
C ASP A 260 23.21 1.09 -17.39
N HIS A 261 22.24 1.73 -16.74
CA HIS A 261 22.41 3.03 -16.06
C HIS A 261 22.64 2.91 -14.55
N ALA A 262 22.60 1.68 -14.01
CA ALA A 262 22.95 1.35 -12.63
C ALA A 262 22.25 2.24 -11.58
N HIS A 263 20.94 2.50 -11.74
CA HIS A 263 20.16 3.31 -10.79
C HIS A 263 20.25 2.83 -9.35
N ALA A 264 20.26 1.50 -9.17
CA ALA A 264 20.47 0.88 -7.87
C ALA A 264 21.85 1.26 -7.27
N ASP A 265 22.89 1.33 -8.08
CA ASP A 265 24.24 1.68 -7.62
C ASP A 265 24.31 3.16 -7.23
N ASP A 266 23.70 4.05 -8.02
CA ASP A 266 23.61 5.49 -7.74
C ASP A 266 22.95 5.74 -6.38
N LEU A 267 21.81 5.12 -6.12
CA LEU A 267 21.12 5.21 -4.83
C LEU A 267 21.92 4.54 -3.71
N GLU A 268 22.66 3.48 -3.99
CA GLU A 268 23.48 2.77 -3.02
C GLU A 268 24.69 3.60 -2.55
N THR A 269 25.20 4.51 -3.40
CA THR A 269 26.25 5.47 -3.01
C THR A 269 25.80 6.42 -1.90
N LEU A 270 24.48 6.66 -1.74
CA LEU A 270 23.96 7.52 -0.68
C LEU A 270 24.30 6.97 0.72
N PHE A 271 24.53 5.66 0.86
CA PHE A 271 24.98 5.06 2.11
C PHE A 271 26.43 5.37 2.48
N GLU A 272 27.22 5.94 1.57
CA GLU A 272 28.64 6.26 1.80
C GLU A 272 28.82 7.60 2.53
N GLN A 273 27.75 8.40 2.62
CA GLN A 273 27.78 9.69 3.31
C GLN A 273 28.00 9.52 4.82
N LYS A 274 28.71 10.49 5.42
CA LYS A 274 29.01 10.54 6.86
C LYS A 274 27.88 11.21 7.64
N LEU A 275 26.68 10.62 7.56
CA LEU A 275 25.51 11.10 8.30
C LEU A 275 25.18 10.12 9.45
N PRO A 276 25.23 10.55 10.73
CA PRO A 276 24.78 9.74 11.84
C PRO A 276 23.25 9.74 11.93
N MET A 277 22.66 8.58 12.17
CA MET A 277 21.23 8.37 12.29
C MET A 277 20.89 7.85 13.69
N PRO A 278 20.05 8.56 14.47
CA PRO A 278 19.53 8.06 15.74
C PRO A 278 18.77 6.74 15.56
N VAL A 279 18.91 5.81 16.51
CA VAL A 279 18.26 4.49 16.43
C VAL A 279 16.74 4.57 16.36
N GLU A 280 16.12 5.53 17.06
CA GLU A 280 14.66 5.74 17.00
C GLU A 280 14.20 6.18 15.61
N GLN A 281 14.96 7.07 14.97
CA GLN A 281 14.68 7.50 13.60
C GLN A 281 14.90 6.35 12.61
N LEU A 282 15.96 5.56 12.79
CA LEU A 282 16.22 4.39 11.96
C LEU A 282 15.11 3.34 12.07
N GLN A 283 14.65 3.04 13.30
CA GLN A 283 13.54 2.12 13.52
C GLN A 283 12.28 2.63 12.82
N LYS A 284 11.97 3.92 12.97
CA LYS A 284 10.86 4.56 12.27
C LYS A 284 11.00 4.40 10.75
N SER A 285 12.18 4.66 10.17
CA SER A 285 12.38 4.52 8.73
C SER A 285 12.17 3.07 8.24
N PHE A 286 12.58 2.08 9.02
CA PHE A 286 12.28 0.68 8.71
C PHE A 286 10.78 0.36 8.83
N ASP A 287 10.08 0.88 9.83
CA ASP A 287 8.63 0.68 10.00
C ASP A 287 7.81 1.38 8.89
N GLU A 288 8.29 2.52 8.41
CA GLU A 288 7.73 3.26 7.28
C GLU A 288 7.97 2.56 5.94
N ALA A 289 9.18 2.07 5.70
CA ALA A 289 9.50 1.27 4.52
C ALA A 289 8.76 -0.08 4.53
N ASN A 290 8.69 -0.77 5.67
CA ASN A 290 7.98 -2.04 5.79
C ASN A 290 6.49 -1.86 5.48
N LEU A 291 5.86 -0.77 5.93
CA LEU A 291 4.47 -0.49 5.56
C LEU A 291 4.29 -0.37 4.04
N ALA A 292 5.17 0.37 3.35
CA ALA A 292 5.11 0.50 1.90
C ALA A 292 5.26 -0.86 1.19
N LEU A 293 6.24 -1.66 1.62
CA LEU A 293 6.48 -2.99 1.06
C LEU A 293 5.36 -4.00 1.35
N GLU A 294 4.74 -3.91 2.53
CA GLU A 294 3.53 -4.69 2.81
C GLU A 294 2.37 -4.28 1.93
N LEU A 295 2.16 -2.98 1.67
CA LEU A 295 1.12 -2.51 0.75
C LEU A 295 1.39 -2.96 -0.70
N LEU A 296 2.66 -3.01 -1.10
CA LEU A 296 3.07 -3.58 -2.37
C LEU A 296 2.69 -5.07 -2.47
N SER A 297 2.82 -5.82 -1.36
CA SER A 297 2.42 -7.23 -1.26
C SER A 297 0.90 -7.40 -1.19
N ASP A 298 0.19 -6.56 -0.41
CA ASP A 298 -1.28 -6.54 -0.34
C ASP A 298 -1.88 -6.22 -1.74
N GLY A 299 -1.14 -5.52 -2.61
CA GLY A 299 -1.51 -5.33 -4.01
C GLY A 299 -1.47 -6.60 -4.86
N LEU A 300 -0.67 -7.61 -4.49
CA LEU A 300 -0.69 -8.92 -5.13
C LEU A 300 -1.91 -9.75 -4.71
N ASP A 301 -2.38 -9.59 -3.46
CA ASP A 301 -3.64 -10.16 -3.00
C ASP A 301 -4.81 -9.60 -3.83
N ASP A 302 -4.83 -8.29 -4.08
CA ASP A 302 -5.83 -7.65 -4.94
C ASP A 302 -5.80 -8.23 -6.37
N VAL A 303 -4.61 -8.37 -6.97
CA VAL A 303 -4.44 -8.97 -8.31
C VAL A 303 -5.02 -10.38 -8.36
N LEU A 304 -4.65 -11.22 -7.38
CA LEU A 304 -5.09 -12.60 -7.32
C LEU A 304 -6.60 -12.69 -7.14
N ASN A 305 -7.13 -12.04 -6.11
CA ASN A 305 -8.55 -12.11 -5.76
C ASN A 305 -9.45 -11.53 -6.87
N LEU A 306 -9.10 -10.37 -7.46
CA LEU A 306 -9.85 -9.79 -8.58
C LEU A 306 -9.77 -10.69 -9.81
N GLY A 307 -8.57 -11.20 -10.09
CA GLY A 307 -8.33 -12.09 -11.21
C GLY A 307 -9.10 -13.40 -11.12
N GLU A 308 -9.09 -14.07 -9.97
CA GLU A 308 -9.87 -15.30 -9.72
C GLU A 308 -11.39 -15.09 -9.87
N MET A 309 -11.88 -13.89 -9.52
CA MET A 309 -13.27 -13.50 -9.73
C MET A 309 -13.61 -13.17 -11.19
N GLY A 310 -12.64 -13.19 -12.10
CA GLY A 310 -12.80 -12.77 -13.50
C GLY A 310 -13.08 -11.27 -13.64
N ILE A 311 -12.74 -10.48 -12.62
CA ILE A 311 -12.88 -9.03 -12.65
C ILE A 311 -11.64 -8.45 -13.31
N ASN A 312 -11.85 -7.71 -14.38
CA ASN A 312 -10.76 -7.04 -15.09
C ASN A 312 -10.50 -5.63 -14.52
N PRO A 313 -9.41 -4.96 -14.90
CA PRO A 313 -9.17 -3.58 -14.50
C PRO A 313 -10.31 -2.65 -14.94
N ARG A 314 -10.65 -1.67 -14.10
CA ARG A 314 -11.83 -0.82 -14.28
C ARG A 314 -11.74 0.00 -15.56
N ALA A 315 -12.86 0.12 -16.26
CA ALA A 315 -13.13 1.12 -17.28
C ALA A 315 -13.53 2.45 -16.60
N VAL A 316 -12.80 3.55 -16.83
CA VAL A 316 -13.28 4.91 -16.52
C VAL A 316 -14.27 5.26 -17.62
N VAL A 317 -15.55 5.29 -17.28
CA VAL A 317 -16.58 5.79 -18.17
C VAL A 317 -16.54 7.32 -18.12
N ASP A 318 -15.71 7.92 -18.96
CA ASP A 318 -15.82 9.34 -19.30
C ASP A 318 -17.04 9.54 -20.21
N THR A 319 -18.24 9.45 -19.66
CA THR A 319 -19.43 9.97 -20.34
C THR A 319 -19.99 11.18 -19.60
N PRO A 320 -19.91 12.40 -20.16
CA PRO A 320 -20.55 13.59 -19.62
C PRO A 320 -22.08 13.60 -19.80
N THR A 321 -22.69 12.46 -20.16
CA THR A 321 -24.11 12.34 -20.52
C THR A 321 -24.81 11.16 -19.87
N LEU A 322 -24.58 10.93 -18.57
CA LEU A 322 -25.61 10.24 -17.78
C LEU A 322 -26.71 11.27 -17.45
N ARG A 323 -27.68 11.39 -18.37
CA ARG A 323 -29.03 11.87 -18.01
C ARG A 323 -29.59 10.95 -16.91
N PRO A 324 -30.60 11.34 -16.11
CA PRO A 324 -31.28 10.43 -15.20
C PRO A 324 -31.85 9.25 -16.00
N GLN A 325 -31.08 8.17 -16.07
CA GLN A 325 -31.39 6.96 -16.80
C GLN A 325 -31.23 5.82 -15.80
N HIS A 326 -32.30 5.03 -15.69
CA HIS A 326 -32.43 3.85 -14.86
C HIS A 326 -31.15 3.02 -14.80
N VAL A 327 -30.53 2.96 -13.61
CA VAL A 327 -29.46 2.01 -13.34
C VAL A 327 -30.13 0.69 -12.98
N ARG A 328 -30.35 -0.16 -13.98
CA ARG A 328 -30.78 -1.56 -13.75
C ARG A 328 -29.55 -2.42 -13.50
N GLY A 329 -29.57 -3.17 -12.40
CA GLY A 329 -28.65 -4.29 -12.21
C GLY A 329 -27.97 -4.32 -10.84
N ILE A 330 -28.72 -4.58 -9.77
CA ILE A 330 -28.12 -5.03 -8.50
C ILE A 330 -28.60 -6.46 -8.22
N ARG A 331 -27.71 -7.45 -8.35
CA ARG A 331 -27.97 -8.85 -7.96
C ARG A 331 -26.83 -9.42 -7.12
N CYS A 332 -27.11 -9.67 -5.81
CA CYS A 332 -26.39 -10.50 -4.80
C CYS A 332 -25.83 -9.66 -3.61
N LEU A 333 -26.10 -9.85 -2.31
CA LEU A 333 -26.54 -10.98 -1.49
C LEU A 333 -27.33 -10.44 -0.27
N THR A 334 -28.54 -10.99 -0.06
CA THR A 334 -29.50 -10.96 1.08
C THR A 334 -30.97 -10.82 0.66
N GLY A 335 -31.29 -10.82 -0.64
CA GLY A 335 -32.68 -10.88 -1.10
C GLY A 335 -33.36 -9.52 -1.33
N VAL A 336 -32.57 -8.46 -1.54
CA VAL A 336 -33.09 -7.16 -1.98
C VAL A 336 -33.04 -7.08 -3.50
N HIS A 337 -34.21 -6.94 -4.12
CA HIS A 337 -34.39 -6.65 -5.54
C HIS A 337 -33.94 -5.21 -5.85
N GLU A 338 -33.37 -4.98 -7.04
CA GLU A 338 -33.09 -3.70 -7.72
C GLU A 338 -33.13 -2.43 -6.85
N TYR A 339 -31.95 -1.83 -6.55
CA TYR A 339 -31.87 -0.57 -5.79
C TYR A 339 -31.65 0.63 -6.73
N THR A 340 -32.51 1.64 -6.61
CA THR A 340 -32.38 2.93 -7.32
C THR A 340 -31.94 3.98 -6.32
N VAL A 341 -30.82 4.68 -6.61
CA VAL A 341 -30.40 5.83 -5.80
C VAL A 341 -31.39 6.97 -6.04
N ASN A 342 -32.09 7.39 -4.99
CA ASN A 342 -33.11 8.45 -5.06
C ASN A 342 -32.60 9.81 -4.56
N ALA A 343 -31.36 9.88 -4.09
CA ALA A 343 -30.75 11.09 -3.55
C ALA A 343 -30.84 12.28 -4.51
N THR A 344 -31.47 13.36 -4.03
CA THR A 344 -31.57 14.66 -4.71
C THR A 344 -30.48 15.64 -4.28
N SER A 345 -29.61 15.25 -3.35
CA SER A 345 -28.50 16.05 -2.84
C SER A 345 -27.33 15.16 -2.41
N ILE A 346 -26.13 15.75 -2.34
CA ILE A 346 -24.90 15.06 -1.89
C ILE A 346 -25.05 14.55 -0.44
N ASN A 347 -25.76 15.28 0.41
CA ASN A 347 -26.05 14.84 1.77
C ASN A 347 -26.98 13.61 1.79
N ALA A 348 -28.09 13.67 1.04
CA ALA A 348 -29.00 12.53 0.91
C ALA A 348 -28.28 11.29 0.35
N LEU A 349 -27.34 11.50 -0.58
CA LEU A 349 -26.57 10.42 -1.19
C LEU A 349 -25.70 9.67 -0.17
N THR A 350 -24.91 10.40 0.63
CA THR A 350 -24.03 9.78 1.63
C THR A 350 -24.82 9.00 2.68
N ILE A 351 -25.98 9.51 3.10
CA ILE A 351 -26.90 8.80 3.99
C ILE A 351 -27.40 7.51 3.31
N GLU A 352 -27.90 7.64 2.08
CA GLU A 352 -28.48 6.53 1.33
C GLU A 352 -27.48 5.39 1.10
N ILE A 353 -26.24 5.69 0.73
CA ILE A 353 -25.16 4.70 0.55
C ILE A 353 -24.85 3.98 1.87
N VAL A 354 -24.73 4.73 2.97
CA VAL A 354 -24.38 4.14 4.28
C VAL A 354 -25.54 3.27 4.81
N GLU A 355 -26.79 3.70 4.63
CA GLU A 355 -27.97 2.90 4.98
C GLU A 355 -28.04 1.61 4.15
N LEU A 356 -27.74 1.68 2.86
CA LEU A 356 -27.68 0.51 1.99
C LEU A 356 -26.67 -0.54 2.50
N ILE A 357 -25.52 -0.09 3.01
CA ILE A 357 -24.50 -0.98 3.60
C ILE A 357 -25.01 -1.56 4.93
N ALA A 358 -25.57 -0.71 5.79
CA ALA A 358 -26.10 -1.09 7.10
C ALA A 358 -27.21 -2.15 7.03
N ASN A 359 -27.96 -2.18 5.92
CA ASN A 359 -29.05 -3.15 5.70
C ASN A 359 -28.57 -4.61 5.49
N SER A 360 -27.26 -4.84 5.42
CA SER A 360 -26.68 -6.18 5.38
C SER A 360 -25.99 -6.51 6.70
N ARG A 361 -26.06 -7.77 7.17
CA ARG A 361 -25.36 -8.19 8.41
C ARG A 361 -23.85 -7.92 8.34
N ALA A 362 -23.23 -8.20 7.19
CA ALA A 362 -21.81 -7.96 6.98
C ALA A 362 -21.49 -6.45 7.01
N GLY A 363 -22.32 -5.61 6.38
CA GLY A 363 -22.13 -4.16 6.38
C GLY A 363 -22.38 -3.53 7.73
N ALA A 364 -23.40 -3.97 8.47
CA ALA A 364 -23.65 -3.51 9.84
C ALA A 364 -22.45 -3.82 10.75
N ASN A 365 -21.90 -5.03 10.66
CA ASN A 365 -20.68 -5.40 11.39
C ASN A 365 -19.50 -4.51 11.00
N PHE A 366 -19.29 -4.28 9.69
CA PHE A 366 -18.23 -3.37 9.23
C PHE A 366 -18.39 -1.97 9.82
N LEU A 367 -19.59 -1.37 9.73
CA LEU A 367 -19.85 -0.02 10.22
C LEU A 367 -19.60 0.12 11.72
N ASP A 368 -20.06 -0.85 12.51
CA ASP A 368 -19.84 -0.92 13.97
C ASP A 368 -18.34 -0.88 14.31
N HIS A 369 -17.55 -1.75 13.67
CA HIS A 369 -16.10 -1.83 13.88
C HIS A 369 -15.36 -0.59 13.35
N ALA A 370 -15.73 -0.13 12.15
CA ALA A 370 -15.15 1.05 11.52
C ALA A 370 -15.38 2.30 12.36
N ALA A 371 -16.57 2.48 12.94
CA ALA A 371 -16.86 3.63 13.79
C ALA A 371 -15.95 3.67 15.03
N ALA A 372 -15.83 2.56 15.75
CA ALA A 372 -14.93 2.48 16.92
C ALA A 372 -13.47 2.74 16.52
N PHE A 373 -13.03 2.17 15.40
CA PHE A 373 -11.67 2.36 14.89
C PHE A 373 -11.39 3.82 14.50
N LEU A 374 -12.23 4.40 13.63
CA LEU A 374 -12.05 5.75 13.09
C LEU A 374 -12.10 6.82 14.19
N LEU A 375 -12.97 6.65 15.19
CA LEU A 375 -12.99 7.53 16.36
C LEU A 375 -11.68 7.49 17.15
N ASN A 376 -11.15 6.30 17.40
CA ASN A 376 -9.96 6.16 18.23
C ASN A 376 -8.67 6.54 17.49
N LYS A 377 -8.60 6.31 16.18
CA LYS A 377 -7.35 6.42 15.41
C LYS A 377 -7.28 7.64 14.51
N ILE A 378 -8.42 8.13 13.98
CA ILE A 378 -8.45 9.25 13.03
C ILE A 378 -8.92 10.55 13.69
N GLU A 379 -9.86 10.49 14.64
CA GLU A 379 -10.32 11.70 15.34
C GLU A 379 -9.18 12.56 15.92
N PRO A 380 -8.13 11.97 16.53
CA PRO A 380 -7.00 12.75 17.06
C PRO A 380 -6.27 13.59 16.01
N CYS A 381 -6.22 13.15 14.74
CA CYS A 381 -5.53 13.85 13.67
C CYS A 381 -6.45 14.75 12.80
N LEU A 382 -7.77 14.70 12.99
CA LEU A 382 -8.72 15.47 12.15
C LEU A 382 -8.45 16.97 12.15
N ALA A 383 -8.13 17.56 13.31
CA ALA A 383 -7.86 19.00 13.38
C ALA A 383 -6.64 19.40 12.52
N GLN A 384 -5.59 18.57 12.53
CA GLN A 384 -4.38 18.80 11.73
C GLN A 384 -4.70 18.63 10.23
N LEU A 385 -5.47 17.61 9.86
CA LEU A 385 -5.88 17.37 8.47
C LEU A 385 -6.75 18.51 7.93
N VAL A 386 -7.73 19.00 8.71
CA VAL A 386 -8.56 20.14 8.30
C VAL A 386 -7.71 21.41 8.19
N ALA A 387 -6.79 21.66 9.13
CA ALA A 387 -5.88 22.80 9.06
C ALA A 387 -4.95 22.72 7.82
N ALA A 388 -4.44 21.53 7.50
CA ALA A 388 -3.65 21.31 6.29
C ALA A 388 -4.49 21.60 5.03
N CYS A 389 -5.76 21.21 5.01
CA CYS A 389 -6.66 21.51 3.89
C CYS A 389 -6.95 23.02 3.75
N VAL A 390 -7.08 23.75 4.86
CA VAL A 390 -7.28 25.21 4.85
C VAL A 390 -6.12 25.94 4.15
N LYS A 391 -4.89 25.42 4.24
CA LYS A 391 -3.72 25.97 3.53
C LYS A 391 -3.86 25.93 2.00
N HIS A 392 -4.67 25.01 1.48
CA HIS A 392 -4.92 24.81 0.05
C HIS A 392 -6.24 25.43 -0.43
N CYS A 393 -6.89 26.25 0.40
CA CYS A 393 -8.07 26.99 0.00
C CYS A 393 -7.69 28.21 -0.84
N ASP A 394 -8.27 28.32 -2.03
CA ASP A 394 -8.07 29.44 -2.94
C ASP A 394 -9.24 30.44 -2.87
N GLN A 395 -10.37 30.04 -2.26
CA GLN A 395 -11.55 30.87 -2.12
C GLN A 395 -11.84 31.23 -0.66
N HIS A 396 -12.26 32.47 -0.42
CA HIS A 396 -12.66 32.93 0.92
C HIS A 396 -13.80 32.07 1.53
N ALA A 397 -14.71 31.59 0.68
CA ALA A 397 -15.78 30.69 1.09
C ALA A 397 -15.24 29.37 1.65
N GLU A 398 -14.23 28.76 1.01
CA GLU A 398 -13.57 27.53 1.47
C GLU A 398 -12.95 27.72 2.85
N ILE A 399 -12.23 28.83 3.04
CA ILE A 399 -11.62 29.19 4.33
C ILE A 399 -12.67 29.29 5.43
N ILE A 400 -13.80 29.97 5.17
CA ILE A 400 -14.88 30.11 6.16
C ILE A 400 -15.49 28.75 6.49
N TYR A 401 -15.87 27.96 5.49
CA TYR A 401 -16.58 26.71 5.74
C TYR A 401 -15.68 25.65 6.38
N LEU A 402 -14.45 25.48 5.92
CA LEU A 402 -13.49 24.56 6.54
C LEU A 402 -12.97 25.07 7.89
N GLY A 403 -12.87 26.40 8.08
CA GLY A 403 -12.59 27.00 9.38
C GLY A 403 -13.68 26.68 10.42
N ASN A 404 -14.96 26.69 10.03
CA ASN A 404 -16.06 26.27 10.89
C ASN A 404 -16.00 24.78 11.24
N VAL A 405 -15.61 23.93 10.28
CA VAL A 405 -15.36 22.49 10.53
C VAL A 405 -14.21 22.32 11.53
N LEU A 406 -13.09 23.03 11.33
CA LEU A 406 -11.94 22.99 12.24
C LEU A 406 -12.34 23.40 13.67
N ALA A 407 -13.12 24.48 13.81
CA ALA A 407 -13.62 24.93 15.10
C ALA A 407 -14.54 23.89 15.77
N ALA A 408 -15.33 23.14 14.99
CA ALA A 408 -16.15 22.06 15.52
C ALA A 408 -15.30 20.87 15.99
N VAL A 409 -14.33 20.42 15.18
CA VAL A 409 -13.40 19.34 15.54
C VAL A 409 -12.54 19.70 16.75
N ALA A 410 -12.06 20.93 16.84
CA ALA A 410 -11.28 21.38 17.99
C ALA A 410 -12.07 21.27 19.31
N LYS A 411 -13.38 21.52 19.28
CA LYS A 411 -14.25 21.37 20.46
C LYS A 411 -14.44 19.91 20.88
N THR A 412 -14.36 18.96 19.95
CA THR A 412 -14.47 17.52 20.25
C THR A 412 -13.15 16.96 20.79
N ASN A 413 -12.01 17.48 20.32
CA ASN A 413 -10.65 16.99 20.67
C ASN A 413 -10.06 17.52 21.98
N LEU A 414 -10.76 18.39 22.73
CA LEU A 414 -10.25 19.00 23.98
C LEU A 414 -9.94 18.02 25.14
N ARG A 415 -10.13 16.70 24.98
CA ARG A 415 -9.97 15.69 26.05
C ARG A 415 -8.84 14.68 25.88
N GLN A 416 -8.08 14.68 24.78
CA GLN A 416 -6.93 13.78 24.66
C GLN A 416 -5.63 14.58 24.57
N THR A 417 -4.89 14.51 25.66
CA THR A 417 -3.50 14.90 25.81
C THR A 417 -2.68 14.36 24.64
N LEU A 418 -1.68 15.13 24.22
CA LEU A 418 -0.66 14.94 23.17
C LEU A 418 0.18 13.64 23.26
N ALA A 419 -0.33 12.57 23.86
CA ALA A 419 0.27 11.26 23.73
C ALA A 419 0.14 10.85 22.26
N ILE A 420 1.27 10.85 21.55
CA ILE A 420 1.40 10.25 20.23
C ILE A 420 1.07 8.77 20.41
N ILE A 421 -0.19 8.40 20.23
CA ILE A 421 -0.58 6.99 20.21
C ILE A 421 0.04 6.42 18.94
N PRO A 422 0.91 5.40 19.03
CA PRO A 422 1.43 4.75 17.84
C PRO A 422 0.26 4.31 16.95
N MET A 423 0.21 4.84 15.73
CA MET A 423 -0.85 4.50 14.80
C MET A 423 -0.56 3.15 14.19
N GLU A 424 -1.50 2.23 14.35
CA GLU A 424 -1.51 0.96 13.65
C GLU A 424 -1.55 1.18 12.13
N LYS A 425 -1.12 0.19 11.36
CA LYS A 425 -1.06 0.20 9.88
C LYS A 425 -2.32 0.80 9.24
N SER A 426 -3.50 0.30 9.60
CA SER A 426 -4.79 0.76 9.07
C SER A 426 -5.02 2.25 9.30
N GLY A 427 -4.58 2.78 10.44
CA GLY A 427 -4.73 4.19 10.78
C GLY A 427 -3.83 5.05 9.91
N ARG A 428 -2.58 4.60 9.71
CA ARG A 428 -1.59 5.27 8.84
C ARG A 428 -2.07 5.34 7.39
N ILE A 429 -2.62 4.23 6.87
CA ILE A 429 -3.19 4.18 5.50
C ILE A 429 -4.31 5.23 5.35
N ILE A 430 -5.26 5.28 6.28
CA ILE A 430 -6.38 6.23 6.22
C ILE A 430 -5.92 7.67 6.42
N GLN A 431 -4.94 7.90 7.31
CA GLN A 431 -4.37 9.23 7.50
C GLN A 431 -3.69 9.73 6.22
N ASN A 432 -2.90 8.89 5.55
CA ASN A 432 -2.23 9.26 4.30
C ASN A 432 -3.24 9.52 3.19
N PHE A 433 -4.30 8.72 3.13
CA PHE A 433 -5.43 8.95 2.25
C PHE A 433 -6.07 10.31 2.46
N LEU A 434 -6.41 10.65 3.70
CA LEU A 434 -6.98 11.94 4.04
C LEU A 434 -6.02 13.09 3.78
N SER A 435 -4.74 12.91 4.12
CA SER A 435 -3.67 13.89 3.89
C SER A 435 -3.54 14.23 2.41
N HIS A 436 -3.58 13.22 1.53
CA HIS A 436 -3.56 13.43 0.08
C HIS A 436 -4.75 14.28 -0.39
N HIS A 437 -5.95 14.02 0.15
CA HIS A 437 -7.16 14.75 -0.22
C HIS A 437 -7.15 16.22 0.26
N THR A 438 -6.33 16.59 1.25
CA THR A 438 -6.26 17.97 1.77
C THR A 438 -5.94 19.02 0.70
N LYS A 439 -5.31 18.62 -0.42
CA LYS A 439 -4.98 19.50 -1.55
C LYS A 439 -6.20 19.98 -2.35
N ASN A 440 -7.36 19.33 -2.17
CA ASN A 440 -8.61 19.68 -2.84
C ASN A 440 -9.72 19.91 -1.79
N PRO A 441 -10.01 21.16 -1.39
CA PRO A 441 -10.97 21.49 -0.35
C PRO A 441 -12.35 20.83 -0.51
N THR A 442 -12.90 20.83 -1.71
CA THR A 442 -14.22 20.26 -2.00
C THR A 442 -14.21 18.74 -1.85
N GLN A 443 -13.20 18.08 -2.42
CA GLN A 443 -13.04 16.62 -2.35
C GLN A 443 -12.76 16.15 -0.92
N PHE A 444 -11.92 16.89 -0.20
CA PHE A 444 -11.62 16.64 1.22
C PHE A 444 -12.85 16.75 2.10
N ALA A 445 -13.64 17.82 1.95
CA ALA A 445 -14.87 18.01 2.71
C ALA A 445 -15.87 16.86 2.47
N PHE A 446 -16.01 16.43 1.21
CA PHE A 446 -16.88 15.30 0.86
C PHE A 446 -16.37 13.97 1.43
N THR A 447 -15.06 13.74 1.36
CA THR A 447 -14.41 12.56 1.93
C THR A 447 -14.64 12.48 3.44
N LEU A 448 -14.39 13.57 4.16
CA LEU A 448 -14.64 13.65 5.59
C LEU A 448 -16.13 13.48 5.93
N LEU A 449 -17.04 14.09 5.16
CA LEU A 449 -18.48 13.91 5.37
C LEU A 449 -18.86 12.43 5.28
N THR A 450 -18.39 11.73 4.25
CA THR A 450 -18.65 10.30 4.06
C THR A 450 -18.14 9.48 5.24
N ILE A 451 -16.93 9.75 5.72
CA ILE A 451 -16.35 9.09 6.90
C ILE A 451 -17.16 9.39 8.16
N MET A 452 -17.56 10.64 8.40
CA MET A 452 -18.38 10.99 9.56
C MET A 452 -19.75 10.30 9.53
N ARG A 453 -20.36 10.11 8.33
CA ARG A 453 -21.60 9.34 8.19
C ARG A 453 -21.43 7.87 8.50
N ILE A 454 -20.31 7.27 8.08
CA ILE A 454 -19.95 5.89 8.45
C ILE A 454 -19.84 5.76 9.98
N ILE A 455 -19.13 6.70 10.63
CA ILE A 455 -19.00 6.74 12.08
C ILE A 455 -20.37 6.87 12.75
N GLU A 456 -21.22 7.82 12.33
CA GLU A 456 -22.56 8.01 12.89
C GLU A 456 -23.43 6.74 12.75
N ALA A 457 -23.39 6.07 11.60
CA ALA A 457 -24.15 4.85 11.38
C ALA A 457 -23.65 3.69 12.24
N GLY A 458 -22.32 3.50 12.33
CA GLY A 458 -21.73 2.50 13.21
C GLY A 458 -22.09 2.75 14.67
N LEU A 459 -21.95 3.98 15.16
CA LEU A 459 -22.34 4.34 16.53
C LEU A 459 -23.82 4.11 16.84
N LYS A 460 -24.71 4.31 15.85
CA LYS A 460 -26.13 3.97 15.99
C LYS A 460 -26.33 2.46 16.13
N ILE A 461 -25.60 1.66 15.36
CA ILE A 461 -25.61 0.19 15.46
C ILE A 461 -25.10 -0.26 16.84
N SER A 462 -24.03 0.35 17.35
CA SER A 462 -23.45 0.03 18.67
C SER A 462 -24.22 0.63 19.87
N ASN A 463 -25.31 1.39 19.63
CA ASN A 463 -26.06 2.13 20.66
C ASN A 463 -25.22 3.11 21.52
N GLN A 464 -24.20 3.75 20.94
CA GLN A 464 -23.30 4.68 21.64
C GLN A 464 -23.78 6.14 21.56
N SER A 465 -24.93 6.43 22.19
CA SER A 465 -25.62 7.74 22.07
C SER A 465 -24.78 8.96 22.48
N SER A 466 -23.88 8.84 23.45
CA SER A 466 -22.99 9.94 23.88
C SER A 466 -21.97 10.36 22.81
N ASN A 467 -21.49 9.40 22.02
CA ASN A 467 -20.54 9.67 20.93
C ASN A 467 -21.25 10.24 19.70
N ILE A 468 -22.51 9.86 19.47
CA ILE A 468 -23.32 10.39 18.36
C ILE A 468 -23.47 11.91 18.49
N SER A 469 -23.81 12.44 19.68
CA SER A 469 -23.96 13.89 19.87
C SER A 469 -22.67 14.67 19.60
N ARG A 470 -21.51 14.08 19.91
CA ARG A 470 -20.19 14.68 19.69
C ARG A 470 -19.92 14.83 18.18
N ILE A 471 -20.06 13.74 17.44
CA ILE A 471 -19.78 13.69 16.00
C ILE A 471 -20.80 14.47 15.18
N HIS A 472 -22.07 14.46 15.60
CA HIS A 472 -23.15 15.14 14.88
C HIS A 472 -22.88 16.63 14.59
N SER A 473 -22.23 17.32 15.54
CA SER A 473 -21.85 18.72 15.36
C SER A 473 -20.85 18.93 14.22
N VAL A 474 -19.86 18.04 14.09
CA VAL A 474 -18.85 18.06 13.02
C VAL A 474 -19.50 17.68 11.69
N THR A 475 -20.31 16.62 11.67
CA THR A 475 -21.05 16.19 10.47
C THR A 475 -21.88 17.32 9.89
N LYS A 476 -22.64 18.06 10.72
CA LYS A 476 -23.46 19.18 10.26
C LYS A 476 -22.65 20.33 9.65
N MET A 477 -21.45 20.59 10.17
CA MET A 477 -20.55 21.59 9.57
C MET A 477 -20.02 21.11 8.23
N LEU A 478 -19.66 19.83 8.12
CA LEU A 478 -19.22 19.21 6.87
C LEU A 478 -20.34 19.19 5.81
N GLU A 479 -21.58 18.88 6.19
CA GLU A 479 -22.75 18.98 5.29
C GLU A 479 -22.86 20.38 4.69
N THR A 480 -22.74 21.40 5.54
CA THR A 480 -22.79 22.80 5.11
C THR A 480 -21.63 23.11 4.16
N ALA A 481 -20.41 22.68 4.49
CA ALA A 481 -19.25 22.86 3.64
C ALA A 481 -19.45 22.20 2.27
N VAL A 482 -19.82 20.92 2.22
CA VAL A 482 -20.05 20.17 0.97
C VAL A 482 -21.13 20.81 0.10
N ILE A 483 -22.26 21.22 0.69
CA ILE A 483 -23.35 21.88 -0.05
C ILE A 483 -22.90 23.22 -0.63
N LYS A 484 -22.04 23.96 0.07
CA LYS A 484 -21.62 25.31 -0.33
C LYS A 484 -20.44 25.30 -1.29
N LEU A 485 -19.53 24.33 -1.15
CA LEU A 485 -18.36 24.15 -2.01
C LEU A 485 -18.70 23.42 -3.31
N GLY A 486 -19.57 22.39 -3.25
CA GLY A 486 -19.94 21.56 -4.40
C GLY A 486 -21.12 22.08 -5.23
N ARG A 487 -21.41 23.39 -5.24
CA ARG A 487 -22.69 23.96 -5.74
C ARG A 487 -23.03 23.68 -7.22
N ASN A 488 -22.14 23.10 -8.01
CA ASN A 488 -22.37 22.75 -9.42
C ASN A 488 -21.95 21.32 -9.79
N ASP A 489 -21.60 20.46 -8.81
CA ASP A 489 -21.10 19.13 -9.13
C ASP A 489 -22.24 18.15 -9.43
N ALA A 490 -22.06 17.33 -10.48
CA ALA A 490 -22.97 16.24 -10.75
C ALA A 490 -22.96 15.22 -9.59
N ILE A 491 -24.14 14.68 -9.25
CA ILE A 491 -24.30 13.68 -8.17
C ILE A 491 -23.51 12.41 -8.49
N ILE A 492 -23.45 12.01 -9.77
CA ILE A 492 -22.87 10.73 -10.22
C ILE A 492 -21.38 10.58 -9.86
N PRO A 493 -20.48 11.54 -10.18
CA PRO A 493 -19.10 11.51 -9.70
C PRO A 493 -18.96 11.29 -8.18
N ARG A 494 -19.87 11.87 -7.38
CA ARG A 494 -19.87 11.74 -5.91
C ARG A 494 -20.34 10.36 -5.43
N ILE A 495 -21.15 9.64 -6.22
CA ILE A 495 -21.50 8.24 -5.93
C ILE A 495 -20.25 7.36 -6.00
N ASN A 496 -19.50 7.48 -7.09
CA ASN A 496 -18.28 6.70 -7.31
C ASN A 496 -17.24 6.99 -6.24
N GLU A 497 -17.08 8.26 -5.87
CA GLU A 497 -16.17 8.68 -4.80
C GLU A 497 -16.57 8.12 -3.44
N ALA A 498 -17.85 8.20 -3.04
CA ALA A 498 -18.31 7.64 -1.75
C ALA A 498 -18.09 6.12 -1.69
N LEU A 499 -18.43 5.39 -2.75
CA LEU A 499 -18.22 3.94 -2.82
C LEU A 499 -16.74 3.58 -2.79
N PHE A 500 -15.90 4.38 -3.45
CA PHE A 500 -14.44 4.21 -3.39
C PHE A 500 -13.90 4.45 -1.98
N ILE A 501 -14.32 5.52 -1.29
CA ILE A 501 -13.92 5.81 0.09
C ILE A 501 -14.24 4.61 0.99
N ILE A 502 -15.45 4.05 0.88
CA ILE A 502 -15.86 2.92 1.71
C ILE A 502 -15.00 1.68 1.41
N THR A 503 -14.81 1.37 0.13
CA THR A 503 -13.94 0.27 -0.31
C THR A 503 -12.51 0.45 0.21
N PHE A 504 -12.01 1.69 0.20
CA PHE A 504 -10.68 2.02 0.70
C PHE A 504 -10.57 1.82 2.22
N LEU A 505 -11.59 2.24 2.98
CA LEU A 505 -11.65 2.01 4.43
C LEU A 505 -11.68 0.52 4.78
N GLU A 506 -12.41 -0.29 4.01
CA GLU A 506 -12.46 -1.75 4.18
C GLU A 506 -11.12 -2.42 3.86
N PHE A 507 -10.46 -1.97 2.78
CA PHE A 507 -9.09 -2.39 2.46
C PHE A 507 -8.15 -2.08 3.63
N ALA A 508 -8.15 -0.83 4.11
CA ALA A 508 -7.29 -0.41 5.21
C ALA A 508 -7.55 -1.22 6.49
N TYR A 509 -8.80 -1.60 6.76
CA TYR A 509 -9.20 -2.26 8.00
C TYR A 509 -8.99 -3.79 8.01
N ASP A 510 -9.45 -4.51 6.98
CA ASP A 510 -9.49 -6.00 7.00
C ASP A 510 -8.55 -6.64 5.97
N LYS A 511 -7.80 -5.84 5.19
CA LYS A 511 -7.06 -6.30 3.98
C LYS A 511 -7.94 -7.09 2.98
N LYS A 512 -9.26 -7.06 3.16
CA LYS A 512 -10.25 -7.79 2.38
C LYS A 512 -11.19 -6.78 1.73
N ALA A 513 -10.69 -6.04 0.75
CA ALA A 513 -11.54 -5.23 -0.12
C ALA A 513 -12.64 -6.09 -0.81
N LEU A 514 -12.42 -7.41 -0.94
CA LEU A 514 -13.15 -8.28 -1.87
C LEU A 514 -14.29 -9.11 -1.26
N GLY A 515 -14.57 -8.95 0.04
CA GLY A 515 -15.81 -9.46 0.68
C GLY A 515 -16.90 -8.40 0.84
N SER A 516 -16.52 -7.13 0.68
CA SER A 516 -17.27 -5.95 1.09
C SER A 516 -18.64 -5.82 0.40
N PRO A 517 -19.70 -5.47 1.15
CA PRO A 517 -20.95 -5.01 0.58
C PRO A 517 -20.77 -3.79 -0.34
N ALA A 518 -19.92 -2.83 0.01
CA ALA A 518 -19.68 -1.61 -0.77
C ALA A 518 -18.93 -1.87 -2.08
N PHE A 519 -17.92 -2.74 -2.08
CA PHE A 519 -17.24 -3.19 -3.29
C PHE A 519 -18.21 -3.92 -4.23
N LYS A 520 -19.05 -4.81 -3.68
CA LYS A 520 -20.11 -5.50 -4.44
C LYS A 520 -21.17 -4.55 -5.01
N ILE A 521 -21.43 -3.45 -4.32
CA ILE A 521 -22.31 -2.37 -4.80
C ILE A 521 -21.61 -1.59 -5.92
N ALA A 522 -20.37 -1.16 -5.74
CA ALA A 522 -19.57 -0.42 -6.72
C ALA A 522 -19.39 -1.16 -8.04
N MET A 523 -19.09 -2.46 -7.99
CA MET A 523 -18.99 -3.35 -9.14
C MET A 523 -20.29 -3.44 -9.96
N ARG A 524 -21.44 -3.07 -9.40
CA ARG A 524 -22.71 -3.14 -10.14
C ARG A 524 -23.14 -1.81 -10.73
N TYR A 525 -22.82 -0.71 -10.05
CA TYR A 525 -23.10 0.63 -10.53
C TYR A 525 -22.27 1.02 -11.76
N THR A 526 -21.09 0.42 -11.95
CA THR A 526 -20.20 0.71 -13.08
C THR A 526 -20.44 -0.15 -14.33
N GLY A 527 -21.49 -0.99 -14.34
CA GLY A 527 -21.83 -1.84 -15.49
C GLY A 527 -21.04 -3.16 -15.56
N TYR A 528 -20.36 -3.54 -14.48
CA TYR A 528 -19.63 -4.79 -14.33
C TYR A 528 -20.60 -5.97 -14.09
N GLY A 529 -21.35 -6.33 -15.13
CA GLY A 529 -22.25 -7.47 -15.15
C GLY A 529 -22.10 -8.22 -16.45
N THR A 530 -21.40 -9.35 -16.39
CA THR A 530 -21.29 -10.36 -17.43
C THR A 530 -22.59 -10.49 -18.23
N LYS A 531 -22.57 -10.08 -19.50
CA LYS A 531 -23.26 -10.87 -20.52
C LYS A 531 -22.51 -12.20 -20.56
N GLN A 532 -22.92 -13.16 -19.73
CA GLN A 532 -22.75 -14.55 -20.13
C GLN A 532 -23.58 -14.70 -21.40
N THR A 533 -22.92 -14.60 -22.56
CA THR A 533 -23.47 -15.10 -23.81
C THR A 533 -23.59 -16.60 -23.62
N SER A 534 -24.80 -17.06 -23.34
CA SER A 534 -25.19 -18.43 -23.59
C SER A 534 -25.31 -18.56 -25.11
N HIS A 535 -24.26 -19.07 -25.75
CA HIS A 535 -24.33 -19.72 -27.04
C HIS A 535 -23.30 -20.85 -27.09
#